data_AF-A0A5B8BZD7-F1
#
_entry.id   AF-A0A5B8BZD7-F1
#
_cell.length_a   1.000
_cell.length_b   1.000
_cell.length_c   1.000
_cell.angle_alpha   90.00
_cell.angle_beta   90.00
_cell.angle_gamma   90.00
#
_symmetry.space_group_name_H-M   'P 1'
#
loop_
_entity.id
_entity.type
_entity.pdbx_description
1 polymer ?
#
loop_
_entity_poly.entity_id
_entity_poly.type
_entity_poly.pdbx_seq_one_letter_code
_entity_poly.pdbx_strand_id
1 'polypeptide(L)'
;MAILVDPPRWPAHGTVWAHMVSDTSLEELHAFARAAGVPPRAFDLDHYDVPADRIPALLAAGAVSVSGRELLVRLRASGLRVPGGARDAERTRRRRTDLTRRWAEVAHPAVAEDAWAAIGADLLTRWQEEHRSYHDDVHLADVLDHLETLDGAGSPVSRAVLLAAWFHDAVYDGVPGQDEERSAELVVATLGPYLPGAEAGEVARLVRLTATHQPDVTDHAGAALCDADLAILASSPRRYAAYAAAVRAEYGHVPDCEFRRGRAQVLRTLLAHEHVFASAEGRRRWEQAARRNVAAELVRLDAG
;
A
#
# COMPACT_ATOMS: atom_id res chain seq x y z
N MET A 1 25.86 0.72 22.00
CA MET A 1 24.49 0.22 21.88
C MET A 1 23.63 1.14 22.70
N ALA A 2 23.14 2.21 22.07
CA ALA A 2 22.25 3.15 22.70
C ALA A 2 21.12 3.49 21.73
N ILE A 3 19.89 3.40 22.24
CA ILE A 3 18.75 4.02 21.57
C ILE A 3 18.77 5.50 21.93
N LEU A 4 18.85 6.36 20.92
CA LEU A 4 19.00 7.80 21.08
C LEU A 4 17.70 8.49 20.69
N VAL A 5 17.28 9.49 21.46
CA VAL A 5 16.10 10.31 21.17
C VAL A 5 16.46 11.79 21.24
N ASP A 6 16.14 12.56 20.20
CA ASP A 6 16.31 14.03 20.23
C ASP A 6 15.13 14.74 20.92
N PRO A 7 15.27 16.04 21.28
CA PRO A 7 14.14 16.79 21.81
C PRO A 7 13.09 17.00 20.72
N PRO A 8 11.79 16.97 21.06
CA PRO A 8 10.73 17.10 20.08
C PRO A 8 10.68 18.53 19.55
N ARG A 9 10.92 18.70 18.25
CA ARG A 9 11.06 20.01 17.60
C ARG A 9 10.30 20.15 16.29
N TRP A 10 9.83 19.04 15.72
CA TRP A 10 9.24 19.03 14.38
C TRP A 10 7.73 19.14 14.45
N PRO A 11 7.11 20.28 14.05
CA PRO A 11 5.68 20.45 14.15
C PRO A 11 4.94 19.67 13.06
N ALA A 12 4.09 18.72 13.45
CA ALA A 12 3.21 17.98 12.54
C ALA A 12 2.01 17.41 13.30
N HIS A 13 0.86 17.28 12.63
CA HIS A 13 -0.34 16.64 13.20
C HIS A 13 -0.80 17.21 14.56
N GLY A 14 -0.62 18.52 14.77
CA GLY A 14 -1.03 19.19 16.01
C GLY A 14 -0.12 18.92 17.22
N THR A 15 1.06 18.33 17.01
CA THR A 15 2.07 18.09 18.05
C THR A 15 3.48 18.37 17.53
N VAL A 16 4.48 18.19 18.39
CA VAL A 16 5.91 18.20 18.03
C VAL A 16 6.49 16.80 18.12
N TRP A 17 7.35 16.47 17.16
CA TRP A 17 7.93 15.16 16.98
C TRP A 17 9.44 15.19 17.22
N ALA A 18 9.93 14.06 17.73
CA ALA A 18 11.34 13.73 17.89
C ALA A 18 11.69 12.52 17.02
N HIS A 19 12.98 12.31 16.81
CA HIS A 19 13.52 11.14 16.15
C HIS A 19 14.14 10.20 17.17
N MET A 20 13.83 8.91 17.03
CA MET A 20 14.44 7.82 17.77
C MET A 20 15.30 6.98 16.83
N VAL A 21 16.59 6.79 17.17
CA VAL A 21 17.55 6.05 16.35
C VAL A 21 18.36 5.05 17.16
N SER A 22 19.00 4.12 16.48
CA SER A 22 20.10 3.33 17.02
C SER A 22 21.43 3.86 16.47
N ASP A 23 22.48 3.79 17.30
CA ASP A 23 23.86 4.03 16.87
C ASP A 23 24.63 2.76 16.48
N THR A 24 23.96 1.59 16.41
CA THR A 24 24.62 0.33 16.03
C THR A 24 23.84 -0.60 15.10
N SER A 25 22.51 -0.75 15.23
CA SER A 25 21.71 -1.67 14.42
C SER A 25 20.24 -1.27 14.31
N LEU A 26 19.63 -1.47 13.13
CA LEU A 26 18.18 -1.35 12.98
C LEU A 26 17.42 -2.44 13.74
N GLU A 27 18.02 -3.62 13.93
CA GLU A 27 17.39 -4.73 14.65
C GLU A 27 17.10 -4.35 16.11
N GLU A 28 18.07 -3.74 16.80
CA GLU A 28 17.84 -3.26 18.18
C GLU A 28 16.84 -2.10 18.23
N LEU A 29 16.86 -1.22 17.22
CA LEU A 29 15.91 -0.11 17.12
C LEU A 29 14.48 -0.64 16.98
N HIS A 30 14.26 -1.63 16.11
CA HIS A 30 12.96 -2.27 15.94
C HIS A 30 12.53 -3.05 17.19
N ALA A 31 13.45 -3.77 17.83
CA ALA A 31 13.15 -4.50 19.07
C ALA A 31 12.74 -3.54 20.20
N PHE A 32 13.47 -2.44 20.36
CA PHE A 32 13.14 -1.40 21.34
C PHE A 32 11.80 -0.73 21.02
N ALA A 33 11.56 -0.35 19.77
CA ALA A 33 10.31 0.26 19.33
C ALA A 33 9.10 -0.65 19.63
N ARG A 34 9.19 -1.94 19.31
CA ARG A 34 8.13 -2.92 19.62
C ARG A 34 7.87 -3.02 21.13
N ALA A 35 8.93 -3.16 21.93
CA ALA A 35 8.81 -3.24 23.39
C ALA A 35 8.21 -1.97 24.00
N ALA A 36 8.54 -0.80 23.45
CA ALA A 36 8.00 0.48 23.86
C ALA A 36 6.63 0.81 23.22
N GLY A 37 6.04 -0.10 22.45
CA GLY A 37 4.75 0.06 21.78
C GLY A 37 4.73 1.15 20.70
N VAL A 38 5.88 1.52 20.13
CA VAL A 38 5.98 2.45 19.01
C VAL A 38 5.57 1.70 17.74
N PRO A 39 4.58 2.19 16.98
CA PRO A 39 4.02 1.42 15.87
C PRO A 39 5.04 1.30 14.71
N PRO A 40 5.12 0.16 14.00
CA PRO A 40 6.06 -0.04 12.89
C PRO A 40 5.98 1.04 11.80
N ARG A 41 4.77 1.55 11.51
CA ARG A 41 4.54 2.64 10.54
C ARG A 41 5.23 3.97 10.89
N ALA A 42 5.72 4.15 12.12
CA ALA A 42 6.48 5.32 12.52
C ALA A 42 7.96 5.21 12.13
N PHE A 43 8.41 4.05 11.64
CA PHE A 43 9.76 3.87 11.14
C PHE A 43 9.91 4.47 9.74
N ASP A 44 10.95 5.27 9.55
CA ASP A 44 11.33 5.83 8.28
C ASP A 44 12.80 5.56 7.95
N LEU A 45 13.05 4.38 7.36
CA LEU A 45 14.33 3.86 6.83
C LEU A 45 15.48 3.67 7.83
N ASP A 46 15.74 4.66 8.67
CA ASP A 46 16.88 4.76 9.59
C ASP A 46 16.52 5.32 10.98
N HIS A 47 15.27 5.74 11.18
CA HIS A 47 14.80 6.29 12.45
C HIS A 47 13.30 6.03 12.64
N TYR A 48 12.81 6.23 13.86
CA TYR A 48 11.38 6.33 14.16
C TYR A 48 11.00 7.78 14.46
N ASP A 49 9.88 8.23 13.91
CA ASP A 49 9.22 9.48 14.31
C ASP A 49 8.35 9.23 15.54
N VAL A 50 8.67 9.87 16.67
CA VAL A 50 7.95 9.70 17.94
C VAL A 50 7.36 11.03 18.43
N PRO A 51 6.06 11.07 18.80
CA PRO A 51 5.45 12.28 19.30
C PRO A 51 5.92 12.60 20.72
N ALA A 52 5.89 13.88 21.09
CA ALA A 52 6.46 14.37 22.36
C ALA A 52 5.94 13.67 23.63
N ASP A 53 4.67 13.25 23.62
CA ASP A 53 4.03 12.55 24.73
C ASP A 53 4.62 11.15 24.98
N ARG A 54 5.28 10.55 23.99
CA ARG A 54 5.94 9.23 24.11
C ARG A 54 7.33 9.31 24.69
N ILE A 55 8.00 10.46 24.64
CA ILE A 55 9.40 10.61 25.07
C ILE A 55 9.63 10.16 26.52
N PRO A 56 8.80 10.56 27.52
CA PRO A 56 9.00 10.09 28.90
C PRO A 56 9.02 8.57 29.03
N ALA A 57 8.15 7.87 28.30
CA ALA A 57 8.10 6.41 28.30
C ALA A 57 9.33 5.78 27.63
N LEU A 58 9.83 6.37 26.53
CA LEU A 58 11.05 5.91 25.86
C LEU A 58 12.28 6.06 26.77
N LEU A 59 12.41 7.18 27.47
CA LEU A 59 13.50 7.41 28.42
C LEU A 59 13.42 6.43 29.61
N ALA A 60 12.22 6.20 30.15
CA ALA A 60 12.00 5.21 31.20
C ALA A 60 12.34 3.78 30.74
N ALA A 61 12.16 3.47 29.46
CA ALA A 61 12.53 2.20 28.83
C ALA A 61 14.04 2.08 28.52
N GLY A 62 14.84 3.13 28.77
CA GLY A 62 16.29 3.11 28.60
C GLY A 62 16.83 3.85 27.37
N ALA A 63 16.00 4.60 26.64
CA ALA A 63 16.49 5.50 25.61
C ALA A 63 17.28 6.66 26.23
N VAL A 64 18.32 7.13 25.53
CA VAL A 64 19.18 8.23 25.95
C VAL A 64 18.77 9.49 25.21
N SER A 65 18.41 10.54 25.97
CA SER A 65 18.16 11.85 25.37
C SER A 65 19.49 12.49 24.95
N VAL A 66 19.58 12.91 23.69
CA VAL A 66 20.75 13.59 23.12
C VAL A 66 20.32 14.80 22.29
N SER A 67 21.22 15.73 22.00
CA SER A 67 20.89 16.80 21.05
C SER A 67 20.67 16.25 19.63
N GLY A 68 19.86 16.92 18.80
CA GLY A 68 19.69 16.52 17.40
C GLY A 68 21.00 16.50 16.60
N ARG A 69 21.98 17.36 16.95
CA ARG A 69 23.33 17.34 16.36
C ARG A 69 24.07 16.06 16.73
N GLU A 70 24.05 15.68 18.00
CA GLU A 70 24.70 14.47 18.49
C GLU A 70 24.06 13.21 17.89
N LEU A 71 22.72 13.18 17.84
CA LEU A 71 21.96 12.11 17.21
C LEU A 71 22.41 11.89 15.76
N LEU A 72 22.46 12.98 14.97
CA LEU A 72 22.86 12.90 13.57
C LEU A 72 24.32 12.46 13.39
N VAL A 73 25.23 12.91 14.26
CA VAL A 73 26.65 12.49 14.21
C VAL A 73 26.77 11.00 14.46
N ARG A 74 26.11 10.47 15.49
CA ARG A 74 26.15 9.03 15.82
C ARG A 74 25.46 8.18 14.76
N LEU A 75 24.31 8.61 14.25
CA LEU A 75 23.60 7.91 13.17
C LEU A 75 24.43 7.84 11.87
N ARG A 76 25.24 8.87 11.58
CA ARG A 76 26.17 8.82 10.45
C ARG A 76 27.34 7.89 10.72
N ALA A 77 27.92 7.97 11.92
CA ALA A 77 29.03 7.11 12.32
C ALA A 77 28.65 5.62 12.35
N SER A 78 27.38 5.30 12.61
CA SER A 78 26.87 3.91 12.58
C SER A 78 26.71 3.34 11.17
N GLY A 79 26.75 4.18 10.14
CA GLY A 79 26.48 3.77 8.75
C GLY A 79 25.00 3.51 8.44
N LEU A 80 24.09 3.70 9.41
CA LEU A 80 22.65 3.45 9.22
C LEU A 80 21.94 4.60 8.51
N ARG A 81 22.49 5.82 8.54
CA ARG A 81 21.88 6.99 7.90
C ARG A 81 21.65 6.76 6.40
N VAL A 82 20.41 6.92 5.96
CA VAL A 82 20.03 6.97 4.54
C VAL A 82 19.92 8.44 4.08
N PRO A 83 20.91 9.00 3.36
CA PRO A 83 20.92 10.41 2.97
C PRO A 83 19.65 10.82 2.21
N GLY A 84 19.23 12.08 2.35
CA GLY A 84 18.00 12.60 1.74
C GLY A 84 17.84 12.24 0.26
N GLY A 85 18.87 12.49 -0.56
CA GLY A 85 18.85 12.19 -2.00
C GLY A 85 18.85 10.70 -2.37
N ALA A 86 19.04 9.80 -1.41
CA ALA A 86 19.00 8.35 -1.61
C ALA A 86 17.74 7.70 -1.03
N ARG A 87 16.89 8.44 -0.30
CA ARG A 87 15.73 7.86 0.40
C ARG A 87 14.72 7.27 -0.55
N ASP A 88 14.43 7.91 -1.68
CA ASP A 88 13.45 7.40 -2.64
C ASP A 88 13.93 6.09 -3.27
N ALA A 89 15.19 6.04 -3.71
CA ALA A 89 15.81 4.82 -4.21
C ALA A 89 15.84 3.69 -3.16
N GLU A 90 16.11 4.03 -1.89
CA GLU A 90 16.06 3.09 -0.78
C GLU A 90 14.65 2.54 -0.54
N ARG A 91 13.62 3.41 -0.54
CA ARG A 91 12.21 2.98 -0.40
C ARG A 91 11.82 2.03 -1.51
N THR A 92 12.15 2.37 -2.76
CA THR A 92 11.88 1.53 -3.92
C THR A 92 12.60 0.19 -3.81
N ARG A 93 13.88 0.18 -3.42
CA ARG A 93 14.62 -1.08 -3.22
C ARG A 93 13.98 -1.96 -2.15
N ARG A 94 13.65 -1.41 -0.98
CA ARG A 94 13.03 -2.15 0.12
C ARG A 94 11.65 -2.70 -0.26
N ARG A 95 10.83 -1.89 -0.92
CA ARG A 95 9.52 -2.32 -1.42
C ARG A 95 9.67 -3.46 -2.43
N ARG A 96 10.60 -3.34 -3.39
CA ARG A 96 10.89 -4.41 -4.34
C ARG A 96 11.34 -5.69 -3.63
N THR A 97 12.20 -5.60 -2.62
CA THR A 97 12.62 -6.76 -1.82
C THR A 97 11.45 -7.40 -1.07
N ASP A 98 10.59 -6.60 -0.44
CA ASP A 98 9.43 -7.11 0.30
C ASP A 98 8.40 -7.77 -0.64
N LEU A 99 8.07 -7.12 -1.74
CA LEU A 99 7.20 -7.68 -2.78
C LEU A 99 7.78 -8.98 -3.35
N THR A 100 9.08 -9.04 -3.63
CA THR A 100 9.75 -10.27 -4.08
C THR A 100 9.56 -11.42 -3.07
N ARG A 101 9.71 -11.14 -1.76
CA ARG A 101 9.46 -12.12 -0.69
C ARG A 101 7.99 -12.56 -0.67
N ARG A 102 7.05 -11.61 -0.67
CA ARG A 102 5.59 -11.91 -0.67
C ARG A 102 5.17 -12.75 -1.87
N TRP A 103 5.77 -12.52 -3.05
CA TRP A 103 5.55 -13.34 -4.23
C TRP A 103 6.04 -14.79 -4.04
N ALA A 104 7.23 -14.97 -3.45
CA ALA A 104 7.75 -16.31 -3.16
C ALA A 104 6.86 -17.09 -2.18
N GLU A 105 6.21 -16.40 -1.22
CA GLU A 105 5.32 -17.02 -0.23
C GLU A 105 4.02 -17.58 -0.81
N VAL A 106 3.57 -17.09 -1.96
CA VAL A 106 2.37 -17.58 -2.66
C VAL A 106 2.67 -18.65 -3.71
N ALA A 107 3.91 -19.11 -3.80
CA ALA A 107 4.34 -20.15 -4.73
C ALA A 107 3.58 -21.46 -4.51
N HIS A 108 3.22 -22.13 -5.62
CA HIS A 108 2.71 -23.48 -5.54
C HIS A 108 3.88 -24.47 -5.42
N PRO A 109 3.86 -25.45 -4.48
CA PRO A 109 5.00 -26.34 -4.22
C PRO A 109 5.46 -27.17 -5.43
N ALA A 110 4.59 -27.39 -6.41
CA ALA A 110 4.90 -28.13 -7.64
C ALA A 110 5.59 -27.28 -8.72
N VAL A 111 5.76 -25.97 -8.50
CA VAL A 111 6.36 -25.05 -9.48
C VAL A 111 7.81 -24.82 -9.11
N ALA A 112 8.70 -24.89 -10.10
CA ALA A 112 10.11 -24.63 -9.89
C ALA A 112 10.34 -23.18 -9.43
N GLU A 113 11.21 -22.99 -8.45
CA GLU A 113 11.45 -21.70 -7.80
C GLU A 113 11.94 -20.63 -8.78
N ASP A 114 12.79 -21.00 -9.73
CA ASP A 114 13.30 -20.12 -10.78
C ASP A 114 12.20 -19.67 -11.75
N ALA A 115 11.33 -20.59 -12.17
CA ALA A 115 10.18 -20.28 -13.01
C ALA A 115 9.20 -19.34 -12.28
N TRP A 116 8.94 -19.59 -10.99
CA TRP A 116 8.06 -18.73 -10.19
C TRP A 116 8.69 -17.35 -9.98
N ALA A 117 9.97 -17.28 -9.64
CA ALA A 117 10.69 -16.01 -9.47
C ALA A 117 10.71 -15.17 -10.74
N ALA A 118 10.83 -15.80 -11.92
CA ALA A 118 10.78 -15.11 -13.21
C ALA A 118 9.42 -14.42 -13.45
N ILE A 119 8.30 -15.08 -13.09
CA ILE A 119 6.96 -14.49 -13.18
C ILE A 119 6.85 -13.25 -12.28
N GLY A 120 7.31 -13.36 -11.03
CA GLY A 120 7.28 -12.23 -10.09
C GLY A 120 8.13 -11.05 -10.57
N ALA A 121 9.29 -11.33 -11.17
CA ALA A 121 10.15 -10.30 -11.74
C ALA A 121 9.51 -9.58 -12.95
N ASP A 122 8.81 -10.32 -13.82
CA ASP A 122 8.03 -9.75 -14.92
C ASP A 122 6.89 -8.85 -14.41
N LEU A 123 6.10 -9.34 -13.46
CA LEU A 123 5.03 -8.55 -12.83
C LEU A 123 5.57 -7.26 -12.22
N LEU A 124 6.65 -7.33 -11.43
CA LEU A 124 7.27 -6.13 -10.85
C LEU A 124 7.85 -5.17 -11.89
N THR A 125 8.15 -5.64 -13.10
CA THR A 125 8.55 -4.76 -14.21
C THR A 125 7.33 -4.03 -14.77
N ARG A 126 6.20 -4.73 -14.95
CA ARG A 126 4.92 -4.14 -15.39
C ARG A 126 4.41 -3.09 -14.43
N TRP A 127 4.42 -3.38 -13.13
CA TRP A 127 4.04 -2.42 -12.07
C TRP A 127 4.96 -1.19 -11.98
N GLN A 128 6.10 -1.17 -12.69
CA GLN A 128 7.05 -0.06 -12.72
C GLN A 128 7.15 0.60 -14.10
N GLU A 129 6.21 0.35 -15.02
CA GLU A 129 6.17 1.04 -16.31
C GLU A 129 6.04 2.56 -16.14
N GLU A 130 6.77 3.33 -16.94
CA GLU A 130 6.98 4.78 -16.75
C GLU A 130 5.71 5.62 -16.84
N HIS A 131 4.66 5.13 -17.50
CA HIS A 131 3.40 5.84 -17.67
C HIS A 131 2.47 5.75 -16.43
N ARG A 132 2.80 4.91 -15.46
CA ARG A 132 2.02 4.71 -14.23
C ARG A 132 2.39 5.78 -13.20
N SER A 133 1.40 6.31 -12.49
CA SER A 133 1.62 7.27 -11.39
C SER A 133 0.93 6.85 -10.10
N TYR A 134 -0.23 6.21 -10.18
CA TYR A 134 -0.94 5.60 -9.07
C TYR A 134 -0.90 4.08 -9.14
N HIS A 135 -1.18 3.49 -10.30
CA HIS A 135 -1.27 2.04 -10.47
C HIS A 135 0.13 1.42 -10.64
N ASP A 136 0.99 1.65 -9.65
CA ASP A 136 2.38 1.23 -9.58
C ASP A 136 2.64 0.22 -8.45
N ASP A 137 3.91 -0.13 -8.22
CA ASP A 137 4.30 -1.07 -7.16
C ASP A 137 3.99 -0.58 -5.73
N VAL A 138 3.71 0.71 -5.52
CA VAL A 138 3.21 1.24 -4.24
C VAL A 138 1.75 0.85 -4.05
N HIS A 139 0.91 0.95 -5.10
CA HIS A 139 -0.47 0.49 -5.04
C HIS A 139 -0.56 -1.01 -4.76
N LEU A 140 0.22 -1.83 -5.48
CA LEU A 140 0.29 -3.26 -5.21
C LEU A 140 0.64 -3.57 -3.74
N ALA A 141 1.63 -2.87 -3.18
CA ALA A 141 2.02 -3.03 -1.78
C ALA A 141 0.88 -2.65 -0.82
N ASP A 142 0.18 -1.54 -1.07
CA ASP A 142 -0.97 -1.10 -0.29
C ASP A 142 -2.10 -2.15 -0.32
N VAL A 143 -2.45 -2.71 -1.50
CA VAL A 143 -3.47 -3.75 -1.63
C VAL A 143 -3.12 -5.00 -0.82
N LEU A 144 -1.86 -5.47 -0.92
CA LEU A 144 -1.41 -6.63 -0.14
C LEU A 144 -1.44 -6.36 1.37
N ASP A 145 -1.09 -5.16 1.83
CA ASP A 145 -1.19 -4.77 3.24
C ASP A 145 -2.65 -4.72 3.73
N HIS A 146 -3.57 -4.26 2.88
CA HIS A 146 -5.00 -4.27 3.20
C HIS A 146 -5.56 -5.70 3.26
N LEU A 147 -5.10 -6.61 2.39
CA LEU A 147 -5.47 -8.03 2.46
C LEU A 147 -4.97 -8.69 3.74
N GLU A 148 -3.71 -8.47 4.14
CA GLU A 148 -3.18 -8.96 5.42
C GLU A 148 -4.00 -8.40 6.61
N THR A 149 -4.41 -7.14 6.51
CA THR A 149 -5.25 -6.47 7.50
C THR A 149 -6.63 -7.11 7.64
N LEU A 150 -7.25 -7.52 6.52
CA LEU A 150 -8.54 -8.22 6.50
C LEU A 150 -8.41 -9.66 7.02
N ASP A 151 -7.36 -10.37 6.60
CA ASP A 151 -7.06 -11.73 7.04
C ASP A 151 -6.89 -11.82 8.56
N GLY A 152 -6.05 -10.95 9.12
CA GLY A 152 -5.83 -10.85 10.58
C GLY A 152 -7.05 -10.42 11.38
N ALA A 153 -8.11 -9.93 10.73
CA ALA A 153 -9.37 -9.54 11.34
C ALA A 153 -10.47 -10.60 11.26
N GLY A 154 -10.16 -11.78 10.71
CA GLY A 154 -11.10 -12.88 10.54
C GLY A 154 -11.87 -12.86 9.22
N SER A 155 -11.35 -12.20 8.18
CA SER A 155 -11.82 -12.33 6.79
C SER A 155 -10.78 -13.08 5.97
N PRO A 156 -10.81 -14.43 5.95
CA PRO A 156 -9.71 -15.24 5.42
C PRO A 156 -9.38 -14.90 3.96
N VAL A 157 -8.10 -14.65 3.69
CA VAL A 157 -7.60 -14.34 2.35
C VAL A 157 -6.99 -15.60 1.73
N SER A 158 -7.56 -16.05 0.62
CA SER A 158 -7.05 -17.22 -0.10
C SER A 158 -5.84 -16.87 -0.96
N ARG A 159 -5.05 -17.90 -1.32
CA ARG A 159 -3.95 -17.75 -2.28
C ARG A 159 -4.42 -17.15 -3.62
N ALA A 160 -5.63 -17.51 -4.07
CA ALA A 160 -6.19 -16.97 -5.31
C ALA A 160 -6.42 -15.45 -5.23
N VAL A 161 -6.84 -14.93 -4.06
CA VAL A 161 -7.00 -13.48 -3.84
C VAL A 161 -5.64 -12.78 -3.86
N LEU A 162 -4.61 -13.36 -3.23
CA LEU A 162 -3.26 -12.80 -3.27
C LEU A 162 -2.73 -12.77 -4.71
N LEU A 163 -2.85 -13.88 -5.46
CA LEU A 163 -2.47 -13.91 -6.88
C LEU A 163 -3.27 -12.89 -7.70
N ALA A 164 -4.56 -12.73 -7.45
CA ALA A 164 -5.38 -11.74 -8.16
C ALA A 164 -4.91 -10.30 -7.87
N ALA A 165 -4.51 -9.99 -6.64
CA ALA A 165 -3.92 -8.69 -6.30
C ALA A 165 -2.66 -8.39 -7.11
N TRP A 166 -1.79 -9.39 -7.33
CA TRP A 166 -0.61 -9.24 -8.18
C TRP A 166 -0.91 -8.96 -9.66
N PHE A 167 -2.04 -9.45 -10.15
CA PHE A 167 -2.40 -9.39 -11.57
C PHE A 167 -3.41 -8.28 -11.90
N HIS A 168 -4.19 -7.74 -10.97
CA HIS A 168 -5.38 -6.94 -11.32
C HIS A 168 -5.09 -5.75 -12.26
N ASP A 169 -4.02 -5.00 -12.02
CA ASP A 169 -3.53 -3.94 -12.94
C ASP A 169 -2.17 -4.28 -13.58
N ALA A 170 -1.83 -5.57 -13.69
CA ALA A 170 -0.58 -5.99 -14.34
C ALA A 170 -0.53 -5.54 -15.82
N VAL A 171 -1.69 -5.35 -16.45
CA VAL A 171 -1.85 -4.57 -17.68
C VAL A 171 -2.60 -3.29 -17.32
N TYR A 172 -2.09 -2.13 -17.71
CA TYR A 172 -2.74 -0.84 -17.45
C TYR A 172 -2.41 0.15 -18.57
N ASP A 173 -3.34 0.30 -19.51
CA ASP A 173 -3.28 1.32 -20.56
C ASP A 173 -4.20 2.53 -20.24
N GLY A 174 -4.90 2.50 -19.10
CA GLY A 174 -5.86 3.53 -18.69
C GLY A 174 -7.20 3.38 -19.42
N VAL A 175 -7.58 2.16 -19.80
CA VAL A 175 -8.80 1.84 -20.56
C VAL A 175 -9.70 0.91 -19.73
N PRO A 176 -10.64 1.49 -18.94
CA PRO A 176 -11.48 0.71 -18.03
C PRO A 176 -12.23 -0.43 -18.72
N GLY A 177 -12.27 -1.58 -18.06
CA GLY A 177 -12.84 -2.84 -18.53
C GLY A 177 -11.93 -3.64 -19.47
N GLN A 178 -11.09 -2.99 -20.29
CA GLN A 178 -10.16 -3.68 -21.17
C GLN A 178 -8.87 -4.07 -20.45
N ASP A 179 -8.39 -3.21 -19.55
CA ASP A 179 -7.19 -3.47 -18.75
C ASP A 179 -7.39 -4.68 -17.85
N GLU A 180 -8.53 -4.76 -17.17
CA GLU A 180 -8.89 -5.87 -16.27
C GLU A 180 -9.07 -7.19 -17.06
N GLU A 181 -9.68 -7.14 -18.25
CA GLU A 181 -9.79 -8.34 -19.10
C GLU A 181 -8.40 -8.82 -19.56
N ARG A 182 -7.53 -7.91 -20.02
CA ARG A 182 -6.17 -8.26 -20.45
C ARG A 182 -5.31 -8.77 -19.30
N SER A 183 -5.44 -8.19 -18.11
CA SER A 183 -4.83 -8.68 -16.88
C SER A 183 -5.33 -10.09 -16.55
N ALA A 184 -6.61 -10.39 -16.73
CA ALA A 184 -7.17 -11.72 -16.53
C ALA A 184 -6.73 -12.74 -17.59
N GLU A 185 -6.57 -12.32 -18.85
CA GLU A 185 -5.98 -13.15 -19.92
C GLU A 185 -4.50 -13.45 -19.61
N LEU A 186 -3.76 -12.47 -19.08
CA LEU A 186 -2.38 -12.64 -18.64
C LEU A 186 -2.27 -13.67 -17.52
N VAL A 187 -3.22 -13.72 -16.57
CA VAL A 187 -3.29 -14.77 -15.55
C VAL A 187 -3.32 -16.16 -16.20
N VAL A 188 -4.20 -16.39 -17.17
CA VAL A 188 -4.36 -17.70 -17.80
C VAL A 188 -3.11 -18.07 -18.60
N ALA A 189 -2.54 -17.12 -19.33
CA ALA A 189 -1.32 -17.34 -20.11
C ALA A 189 -0.10 -17.64 -19.23
N THR A 190 0.05 -16.92 -18.12
CA THR A 190 1.23 -16.99 -17.25
C THR A 190 1.13 -18.10 -16.21
N LEU A 191 -0.03 -18.29 -15.57
CA LEU A 191 -0.21 -19.28 -14.50
C LEU A 191 -0.78 -20.62 -14.99
N GLY A 192 -1.47 -20.65 -16.13
CA GLY A 192 -2.07 -21.86 -16.70
C GLY A 192 -1.10 -23.05 -16.88
N PRO A 193 0.17 -22.84 -17.29
CA PRO A 193 1.15 -23.92 -17.38
C PRO A 193 1.57 -24.52 -16.02
N TYR A 194 1.32 -23.82 -14.92
CA TYR A 194 1.87 -24.13 -13.59
C TYR A 194 0.81 -24.53 -12.57
N LEU A 195 -0.43 -24.04 -12.73
CA LEU A 195 -1.52 -24.21 -11.78
C LEU A 195 -2.68 -25.01 -12.38
N PRO A 196 -3.50 -25.69 -11.55
CA PRO A 196 -4.74 -26.29 -12.01
C PRO A 196 -5.66 -25.24 -12.66
N GLY A 197 -6.34 -25.61 -13.75
CA GLY A 197 -7.20 -24.68 -14.49
C GLY A 197 -8.31 -24.04 -13.65
N ALA A 198 -8.80 -24.74 -12.62
CA ALA A 198 -9.78 -24.18 -11.68
C ALA A 198 -9.21 -23.01 -10.86
N GLU A 199 -7.94 -23.09 -10.46
CA GLU A 199 -7.30 -22.04 -9.65
C GLU A 199 -6.89 -20.84 -10.51
N ALA A 200 -6.26 -21.08 -11.67
CA ALA A 200 -5.97 -20.00 -12.62
C ALA A 200 -7.26 -19.31 -13.11
N GLY A 201 -8.33 -20.08 -13.30
CA GLY A 201 -9.65 -19.56 -13.63
C GLY A 201 -10.25 -18.67 -12.52
N GLU A 202 -10.11 -19.07 -11.25
CA GLU A 202 -10.57 -18.26 -10.13
C GLU A 202 -9.78 -16.96 -9.99
N VAL A 203 -8.45 -17.00 -10.14
CA VAL A 203 -7.61 -15.79 -10.15
C VAL A 203 -8.05 -14.84 -11.26
N ALA A 204 -8.27 -15.36 -12.47
CA ALA A 204 -8.72 -14.55 -13.61
C ALA A 204 -10.14 -13.98 -13.40
N ARG A 205 -11.04 -14.72 -12.73
CA ARG A 205 -12.38 -14.23 -12.37
C ARG A 205 -12.29 -13.06 -11.39
N LEU A 206 -11.46 -13.19 -10.36
CA LEU A 206 -11.23 -12.15 -9.35
C LEU A 206 -10.62 -10.89 -9.96
N VAL A 207 -9.65 -11.04 -10.89
CA VAL A 207 -9.10 -9.90 -11.64
C VAL A 207 -10.19 -9.17 -12.42
N ARG A 208 -11.02 -9.88 -13.20
CA ARG A 208 -12.13 -9.24 -13.95
C ARG A 208 -13.13 -8.52 -13.04
N LEU A 209 -13.34 -9.01 -11.83
CA LEU A 209 -14.27 -8.41 -10.88
C LEU A 209 -13.87 -6.97 -10.51
N THR A 210 -12.57 -6.65 -10.53
CA THR A 210 -12.05 -5.31 -10.25
C THR A 210 -12.52 -4.25 -11.26
N ALA A 211 -13.04 -4.63 -12.43
CA ALA A 211 -13.64 -3.66 -13.36
C ALA A 211 -14.92 -2.99 -12.81
N THR A 212 -15.58 -3.65 -11.84
CA THR A 212 -16.87 -3.19 -11.29
C THR A 212 -16.85 -2.98 -9.79
N HIS A 213 -15.91 -3.63 -9.09
CA HIS A 213 -15.83 -3.73 -7.63
C HIS A 213 -17.14 -4.17 -6.97
N GLN A 214 -17.95 -4.99 -7.65
CA GLN A 214 -19.27 -5.43 -7.21
C GLN A 214 -19.35 -6.95 -7.08
N PRO A 215 -18.73 -7.53 -6.04
CA PRO A 215 -18.89 -8.95 -5.72
C PRO A 215 -20.32 -9.27 -5.31
N ASP A 216 -20.74 -10.50 -5.60
CA ASP A 216 -21.94 -11.07 -4.99
C ASP A 216 -21.80 -11.16 -3.46
N VAL A 217 -22.92 -11.10 -2.74
CA VAL A 217 -22.94 -11.10 -1.26
C VAL A 217 -22.26 -12.34 -0.63
N THR A 218 -22.22 -13.44 -1.37
CA THR A 218 -21.57 -14.70 -0.94
C THR A 218 -20.13 -14.84 -1.46
N ASP A 219 -19.66 -13.92 -2.30
CA ASP A 219 -18.30 -13.95 -2.87
C ASP A 219 -17.31 -13.29 -1.91
N HIS A 220 -16.91 -14.02 -0.88
CA HIS A 220 -15.96 -13.55 0.13
C HIS A 220 -14.58 -13.23 -0.46
N ALA A 221 -14.13 -13.99 -1.47
CA ALA A 221 -12.85 -13.76 -2.13
C ALA A 221 -12.87 -12.46 -2.95
N GLY A 222 -13.95 -12.26 -3.72
CA GLY A 222 -14.18 -11.02 -4.46
C GLY A 222 -14.32 -9.81 -3.54
N ALA A 223 -15.05 -9.96 -2.43
CA ALA A 223 -15.18 -8.92 -1.41
C ALA A 223 -13.83 -8.52 -0.81
N ALA A 224 -12.95 -9.48 -0.49
CA ALA A 224 -11.63 -9.18 0.05
C ALA A 224 -10.77 -8.39 -0.94
N LEU A 225 -10.73 -8.81 -2.21
CA LEU A 225 -9.95 -8.12 -3.25
C LEU A 225 -10.49 -6.71 -3.51
N CYS A 226 -11.80 -6.56 -3.74
CA CYS A 226 -12.41 -5.26 -4.03
C CYS A 226 -12.25 -4.29 -2.85
N ASP A 227 -12.44 -4.78 -1.62
CA ASP A 227 -12.28 -3.93 -0.44
C ASP A 227 -10.84 -3.47 -0.25
N ALA A 228 -9.86 -4.36 -0.48
CA ALA A 228 -8.44 -4.04 -0.35
C ALA A 228 -7.97 -3.04 -1.40
N ASP A 229 -8.47 -3.16 -2.64
CA ASP A 229 -8.18 -2.25 -3.74
C ASP A 229 -8.78 -0.84 -3.49
N LEU A 230 -10.04 -0.78 -3.04
CA LEU A 230 -10.72 0.48 -2.74
C LEU A 230 -10.30 1.14 -1.41
N ALA A 231 -9.52 0.45 -0.57
CA ALA A 231 -9.17 0.95 0.77
C ALA A 231 -8.34 2.25 0.76
N ILE A 232 -7.67 2.58 -0.35
CA ILE A 232 -7.02 3.90 -0.55
C ILE A 232 -7.99 5.06 -0.32
N LEU A 233 -9.29 4.86 -0.61
CA LEU A 233 -10.30 5.89 -0.44
C LEU A 233 -10.48 6.27 1.02
N ALA A 234 -10.25 5.34 1.95
CA ALA A 234 -10.31 5.55 3.39
C ALA A 234 -9.01 6.07 4.00
N SER A 235 -7.99 6.35 3.19
CA SER A 235 -6.70 6.85 3.67
C SER A 235 -6.80 8.25 4.28
N SER A 236 -5.70 8.70 4.92
CA SER A 236 -5.64 10.07 5.46
C SER A 236 -5.88 11.11 4.35
N PRO A 237 -6.45 12.30 4.65
CA PRO A 237 -6.71 13.31 3.63
C PRO A 237 -5.49 13.69 2.78
N ARG A 238 -4.29 13.67 3.38
CA ARG A 238 -3.03 13.91 2.66
C ARG A 238 -2.70 12.78 1.67
N ARG A 239 -2.85 11.51 2.09
CA ARG A 239 -2.63 10.34 1.23
C ARG A 239 -3.67 10.32 0.10
N TYR A 240 -4.94 10.57 0.42
CA TYR A 240 -6.02 10.66 -0.55
C TYR A 240 -5.78 11.75 -1.60
N ALA A 241 -5.31 12.94 -1.19
CA ALA A 241 -4.97 14.01 -2.12
C ALA A 241 -3.83 13.62 -3.06
N ALA A 242 -2.81 12.92 -2.57
CA ALA A 242 -1.73 12.39 -3.39
C ALA A 242 -2.24 11.33 -4.38
N TYR A 243 -3.11 10.41 -3.93
CA TYR A 243 -3.81 9.44 -4.77
C TYR A 243 -4.58 10.14 -5.91
N ALA A 244 -5.44 11.10 -5.60
CA ALA A 244 -6.24 11.78 -6.59
C ALA A 244 -5.38 12.56 -7.62
N ALA A 245 -4.27 13.15 -7.17
CA ALA A 245 -3.31 13.82 -8.05
C ALA A 245 -2.56 12.83 -8.97
N ALA A 246 -2.17 11.67 -8.43
CA ALA A 246 -1.52 10.61 -9.20
C ALA A 246 -2.46 10.03 -10.27
N VAL A 247 -3.73 9.77 -9.92
CA VAL A 247 -4.75 9.39 -10.91
C VAL A 247 -4.92 10.48 -11.97
N ARG A 248 -4.98 11.78 -11.59
CA ARG A 248 -5.06 12.86 -12.59
C ARG A 248 -3.87 12.85 -13.56
N ALA A 249 -2.66 12.53 -13.08
CA ALA A 249 -1.46 12.49 -13.90
C ALA A 249 -1.52 11.41 -14.99
N GLU A 250 -2.05 10.22 -14.68
CA GLU A 250 -2.22 9.13 -15.66
C GLU A 250 -3.19 9.53 -16.78
N TYR A 251 -4.23 10.30 -16.45
CA TYR A 251 -5.18 10.85 -17.41
C TYR A 251 -4.74 12.23 -17.96
N GLY A 252 -3.45 12.57 -17.91
CA GLY A 252 -2.94 13.87 -18.39
C GLY A 252 -3.24 14.15 -19.87
N HIS A 253 -3.51 13.11 -20.65
CA HIS A 253 -3.95 13.19 -22.05
C HIS A 253 -5.43 13.60 -22.22
N VAL A 254 -6.25 13.46 -21.17
CA VAL A 254 -7.67 13.83 -21.18
C VAL A 254 -7.84 15.31 -20.78
N PRO A 255 -8.61 16.11 -21.52
CA PRO A 255 -8.90 17.50 -21.15
C PRO A 255 -9.51 17.65 -19.74
N ASP A 256 -9.15 18.70 -19.02
CA ASP A 256 -9.53 18.89 -17.61
C ASP A 256 -11.05 18.85 -17.37
N CYS A 257 -11.86 19.42 -18.26
CA CYS A 257 -13.32 19.39 -18.13
C CYS A 257 -13.89 17.97 -18.30
N GLU A 258 -13.35 17.20 -19.23
CA GLU A 258 -13.77 15.82 -19.49
C GLU A 258 -13.34 14.90 -18.35
N PHE A 259 -12.09 15.02 -17.90
CA PHE A 259 -11.58 14.27 -16.76
C PHE A 259 -12.42 14.53 -15.51
N ARG A 260 -12.68 15.81 -15.17
CA ARG A 260 -13.47 16.15 -13.98
C ARG A 260 -14.87 15.56 -14.05
N ARG A 261 -15.54 15.66 -15.21
CA ARG A 261 -16.86 15.08 -15.42
C ARG A 261 -16.84 13.55 -15.26
N GLY A 262 -15.88 12.88 -15.89
CA GLY A 262 -15.73 11.42 -15.82
C GLY A 262 -15.41 10.95 -14.41
N ARG A 263 -14.42 11.57 -13.76
CA ARG A 263 -14.05 11.29 -12.37
C ARG A 263 -15.23 11.49 -11.42
N ALA A 264 -15.94 12.62 -11.53
CA ALA A 264 -17.12 12.88 -10.71
C ALA A 264 -18.23 11.85 -10.94
N GLN A 265 -18.41 11.38 -12.17
CA GLN A 265 -19.37 10.30 -12.46
C GLN A 265 -18.98 9.00 -11.76
N VAL A 266 -17.72 8.56 -11.86
CA VAL A 266 -17.21 7.35 -11.17
C VAL A 266 -17.45 7.45 -9.67
N LEU A 267 -17.07 8.57 -9.06
CA LEU A 267 -17.23 8.79 -7.61
C LEU A 267 -18.69 8.86 -7.17
N ARG A 268 -19.58 9.42 -7.99
CA ARG A 268 -21.03 9.42 -7.72
C ARG A 268 -21.61 8.01 -7.80
N THR A 269 -21.23 7.22 -8.79
CA THR A 269 -21.63 5.81 -8.89
C THR A 269 -21.20 5.06 -7.64
N LEU A 270 -19.94 5.24 -7.23
CA LEU A 270 -19.41 4.61 -6.02
C LEU A 270 -20.24 4.96 -4.77
N LEU A 271 -20.58 6.25 -4.58
CA LEU A 271 -21.38 6.69 -3.42
C LEU A 271 -22.87 6.31 -3.51
N ALA A 272 -23.38 6.00 -4.69
CA ALA A 272 -24.76 5.58 -4.90
C ALA A 272 -25.03 4.15 -4.43
N HIS A 273 -23.99 3.30 -4.35
CA HIS A 273 -24.10 2.01 -3.68
C HIS A 273 -24.37 2.20 -2.19
N GLU A 274 -25.14 1.27 -1.60
CA GLU A 274 -25.42 1.28 -0.15
C GLU A 274 -24.13 1.24 0.67
N HIS A 275 -23.14 0.50 0.18
CA HIS A 275 -21.82 0.38 0.78
C HIS A 275 -20.73 0.46 -0.29
N VAL A 276 -19.65 1.18 0.02
CA VAL A 276 -18.44 1.21 -0.81
C VAL A 276 -17.67 -0.09 -0.64
N PHE A 277 -17.66 -0.64 0.57
CA PHE A 277 -16.99 -1.91 0.88
C PHE A 277 -17.99 -3.06 0.99
N ALA A 278 -17.69 -4.18 0.35
CA ALA A 278 -18.54 -5.35 0.30
C ALA A 278 -18.55 -6.12 1.64
N SER A 279 -17.37 -6.34 2.25
CA SER A 279 -17.25 -7.12 3.48
C SER A 279 -17.66 -6.33 4.73
N ALA A 280 -18.14 -7.02 5.75
CA ALA A 280 -18.46 -6.40 7.03
C ALA A 280 -17.23 -5.74 7.69
N GLU A 281 -16.05 -6.34 7.49
CA GLU A 281 -14.79 -5.84 8.02
C GLU A 281 -14.34 -4.56 7.31
N GLY A 282 -14.37 -4.55 5.97
CA GLY A 282 -14.09 -3.37 5.15
C GLY A 282 -15.03 -2.22 5.51
N ARG A 283 -16.34 -2.49 5.65
CA ARG A 283 -17.32 -1.47 6.07
C ARG A 283 -16.98 -0.87 7.43
N ARG A 284 -16.66 -1.71 8.41
CA ARG A 284 -16.33 -1.26 9.77
C ARG A 284 -15.08 -0.37 9.79
N ARG A 285 -14.07 -0.71 8.99
CA ARG A 285 -12.78 -0.01 8.99
C ARG A 285 -12.78 1.26 8.14
N TRP A 286 -13.37 1.20 6.96
CA TRP A 286 -13.04 2.11 5.88
C TRP A 286 -14.21 2.95 5.37
N GLU A 287 -15.45 2.47 5.47
CA GLU A 287 -16.64 3.11 4.86
C GLU A 287 -16.77 4.59 5.19
N GLN A 288 -16.73 4.93 6.49
CA GLN A 288 -16.95 6.30 6.94
C GLN A 288 -15.86 7.26 6.44
N ALA A 289 -14.60 6.80 6.42
CA ALA A 289 -13.47 7.59 5.94
C ALA A 289 -13.51 7.75 4.43
N ALA A 290 -13.77 6.66 3.68
CA ALA A 290 -13.90 6.67 2.23
C ALA A 290 -14.99 7.63 1.78
N ARG A 291 -16.21 7.51 2.33
CA ARG A 291 -17.32 8.39 1.96
C ARG A 291 -17.02 9.86 2.21
N ARG A 292 -16.34 10.21 3.32
CA ARG A 292 -15.91 11.60 3.60
C ARG A 292 -14.92 12.11 2.56
N ASN A 293 -13.90 11.33 2.23
CA ASN A 293 -12.87 11.75 1.28
C ASN A 293 -13.44 11.89 -0.13
N VAL A 294 -14.24 10.92 -0.58
CA VAL A 294 -14.89 10.92 -1.90
C VAL A 294 -15.87 12.10 -2.01
N ALA A 295 -16.71 12.35 -1.00
CA ALA A 295 -17.59 13.51 -0.98
C ALA A 295 -16.81 14.84 -1.04
N ALA A 296 -15.68 14.94 -0.33
CA ALA A 296 -14.83 16.12 -0.39
C ALA A 296 -14.18 16.31 -1.77
N GLU A 297 -13.81 15.22 -2.46
CA GLU A 297 -13.32 15.29 -3.84
C GLU A 297 -14.41 15.76 -4.81
N LEU A 298 -15.62 15.20 -4.71
CA LEU A 298 -16.76 15.60 -5.53
C LEU A 298 -17.05 17.10 -5.44
N VAL A 299 -17.05 17.67 -4.23
CA VAL A 299 -17.23 19.12 -4.06
C VAL A 299 -16.16 19.93 -4.80
N ARG A 300 -14.90 19.47 -4.81
CA ARG A 300 -13.81 20.15 -5.54
C ARG A 300 -13.97 20.01 -7.05
N LEU A 301 -14.37 18.83 -7.53
CA LEU A 301 -14.56 18.56 -8.95
C LEU A 301 -15.74 19.37 -9.54
N ASP A 302 -16.81 19.56 -8.76
CA ASP A 302 -18.00 20.32 -9.17
C ASP A 302 -17.81 21.85 -9.07
N ALA A 303 -16.89 22.32 -8.23
CA ALA A 303 -16.64 23.75 -8.02
C ALA A 303 -15.70 24.38 -9.05
N GLY A 304 -14.87 23.58 -9.73
CA GLY A 304 -14.00 24.06 -10.81
C GLY A 304 -14.67 23.92 -12.16
#